data_AF-A0A315BQP8-F1
#
_entry.id   AF-A0A315BQP8-F1
#
_cell.length_a   1.000
_cell.length_b   1.000
_cell.length_c   1.000
_cell.angle_alpha   90.00
_cell.angle_beta   90.00
_cell.angle_gamma   90.00
#
_symmetry.space_group_name_H-M   'P 1'
#
loop_
_entity.id
_entity.type
_entity.pdbx_description
1 polymer ?
#
loop_
_entity_poly.entity_id
_entity_poly.type
_entity_poly.pdbx_seq_one_letter_code
_entity_poly.pdbx_strand_id
1 'polypeptide(L)'
;MLIRTGVCLLVLAMLAGCSTASKKIAATYTSPQQYQSYDCAQLAQESHRILVRVKQLGVQLDQAAANDQAIGVVGAVLFWPALLALGGTKQQEAEYARLKGEYEAAEQAAITKKCASVVAAPMAKISPNKPQVDLDKDFAKVSDVQAVPFLNDRGREGYRHWLNQKPPKAFVLAPNGTWNATWGLTTGSGDESPDPLPRAMARCEKRAQGCKAYAVDERVVWVP
;
A
#
# COMPACT_ATOMS: atom_id res chain seq x y z
N MET A 1 4.95 -23.18 -48.13
CA MET A 1 4.97 -21.80 -47.58
C MET A 1 4.09 -21.60 -46.34
N LEU A 2 3.28 -22.58 -45.91
CA LEU A 2 2.38 -22.46 -44.74
C LEU A 2 2.99 -22.84 -43.38
N ILE A 3 4.21 -23.39 -43.34
CA ILE A 3 4.85 -23.83 -42.08
C ILE A 3 5.73 -22.72 -41.47
N ARG A 4 6.22 -21.77 -42.29
CA ARG A 4 7.06 -20.64 -41.83
C ARG A 4 6.27 -19.53 -41.12
N THR A 5 4.97 -19.42 -41.38
CA THR A 5 4.08 -18.44 -40.74
C THR A 5 3.60 -18.88 -39.36
N GLY A 6 3.67 -20.18 -39.03
CA GLY A 6 3.25 -20.72 -37.74
C GLY A 6 4.25 -20.47 -36.59
N VAL A 7 5.54 -20.29 -36.91
CA VAL A 7 6.60 -20.12 -35.89
C VAL A 7 6.63 -18.71 -35.31
N CYS A 8 6.13 -17.69 -36.03
CA CYS A 8 6.09 -16.32 -35.50
C CYS A 8 4.93 -16.06 -34.52
N LEU A 9 3.86 -16.85 -34.55
CA LEU A 9 2.69 -16.61 -33.68
C LEU A 9 2.84 -17.17 -32.26
N LEU A 10 3.78 -18.09 -32.03
CA LEU A 10 4.03 -18.68 -30.72
C LEU A 10 5.03 -17.89 -29.85
N VAL A 11 5.76 -16.93 -30.43
CA VAL A 11 6.76 -16.11 -29.70
C VAL A 11 6.13 -14.87 -29.05
N LEU A 12 4.90 -14.49 -29.41
CA LEU A 12 4.25 -13.28 -28.89
C LEU A 12 3.44 -13.49 -27.59
N ALA A 13 3.49 -14.67 -26.97
CA ALA A 13 2.66 -15.04 -25.81
C ALA A 13 3.35 -14.87 -24.44
N MET A 14 4.56 -14.29 -24.35
CA MET A 14 5.37 -14.27 -23.11
C MET A 14 5.45 -12.93 -22.35
N LEU A 15 4.60 -11.94 -22.62
CA LEU A 15 4.60 -10.66 -21.88
C LEU A 15 3.35 -10.45 -21.01
N ALA A 16 2.85 -11.50 -20.37
CA ALA A 16 1.90 -11.36 -19.27
C ALA A 16 2.64 -10.87 -18.00
N GLY A 17 2.89 -9.56 -17.92
CA GLY A 17 3.42 -8.93 -16.72
C GLY A 17 2.35 -8.85 -15.64
N CYS A 18 2.42 -9.69 -14.61
CA CYS A 18 1.71 -9.44 -13.35
C CYS A 18 2.32 -8.19 -12.70
N SER A 19 1.55 -7.11 -12.56
CA SER A 19 1.96 -6.04 -11.64
C SER A 19 2.09 -6.65 -10.25
N THR A 20 3.23 -6.43 -9.61
CA THR A 20 3.50 -7.06 -8.31
C THR A 20 3.06 -6.12 -7.20
N ALA A 21 2.18 -6.62 -6.33
CA ALA A 21 1.85 -5.94 -5.08
C ALA A 21 3.13 -5.62 -4.29
N SER A 22 3.13 -4.50 -3.58
CA SER A 22 4.27 -4.00 -2.79
C SER A 22 4.85 -5.09 -1.86
N LYS A 23 3.97 -5.91 -1.29
CA LYS A 23 4.31 -7.02 -0.38
C LYS A 23 5.21 -8.09 -0.99
N LYS A 24 5.18 -8.26 -2.31
CA LYS A 24 5.99 -9.26 -3.03
C LYS A 24 7.32 -8.70 -3.53
N ILE A 25 7.58 -7.40 -3.33
CA ILE A 25 8.81 -6.74 -3.78
C ILE A 25 9.87 -6.85 -2.68
N ALA A 26 10.97 -7.53 -3.01
CA ALA A 26 12.13 -7.63 -2.15
C ALA A 26 12.93 -6.31 -2.15
N ALA A 27 13.55 -5.98 -1.02
CA ALA A 27 14.46 -4.85 -0.95
C ALA A 27 15.71 -5.14 -1.77
N THR A 28 16.23 -4.12 -2.44
CA THR A 28 17.56 -4.18 -3.03
C THR A 28 18.57 -4.02 -1.90
N TYR A 29 19.51 -4.94 -1.77
CA TYR A 29 20.55 -4.84 -0.74
C TYR A 29 21.37 -3.56 -0.93
N THR A 30 21.38 -2.69 0.08
CA THR A 30 22.29 -1.53 0.15
C THR A 30 23.14 -1.64 1.41
N SER A 31 24.38 -1.17 1.36
CA SER A 31 25.33 -1.35 2.46
C SER A 31 25.02 -0.41 3.63
N PRO A 32 24.97 -0.90 4.89
CA PRO A 32 24.79 -0.04 6.06
C PRO A 32 25.99 0.87 6.36
N GLN A 33 27.15 0.64 5.73
CA GLN A 33 28.36 1.44 5.95
C GLN A 33 28.21 2.90 5.51
N GLN A 34 27.31 3.19 4.57
CA GLN A 34 27.03 4.57 4.14
C GLN A 34 26.49 5.46 5.27
N TYR A 35 25.88 4.86 6.29
CA TYR A 35 25.33 5.56 7.45
C TYR A 35 26.26 5.56 8.67
N GLN A 36 27.51 5.13 8.49
CA GLN A 36 28.50 5.06 9.58
C GLN A 36 28.83 6.44 10.18
N SER A 37 28.65 7.55 9.45
CA SER A 37 28.87 8.92 9.95
C SER A 37 27.68 9.54 10.69
N TYR A 38 26.48 8.96 10.61
CA TYR A 38 25.24 9.57 11.16
C TYR A 38 25.12 9.35 12.67
N ASP A 39 24.64 10.32 13.44
CA ASP A 39 24.25 10.09 14.83
C ASP A 39 22.84 9.49 14.96
N CYS A 40 22.43 9.10 16.17
CA CYS A 40 21.14 8.46 16.39
C CYS A 40 19.93 9.36 16.09
N ALA A 41 20.06 10.68 16.22
CA ALA A 41 18.99 11.61 15.89
C ALA A 41 18.88 11.80 14.37
N GLN A 42 20.02 11.90 13.68
CA GLN A 42 20.11 11.97 12.23
C GLN A 42 19.58 10.70 11.56
N LEU A 43 19.92 9.52 12.10
CA LEU A 43 19.37 8.24 11.63
C LEU A 43 17.85 8.19 11.76
N ALA A 44 17.29 8.61 12.90
CA ALA A 44 15.84 8.62 13.10
C ALA A 44 15.13 9.56 12.10
N GLN A 45 15.69 10.74 11.86
CA GLN A 45 15.13 11.70 10.91
C GLN A 45 15.22 11.19 9.46
N GLU A 46 16.33 10.57 9.08
CA GLU A 46 16.52 10.03 7.73
C GLU A 46 15.62 8.81 7.49
N SER A 47 15.51 7.89 8.47
CA SER A 47 14.55 6.77 8.41
C SER A 47 13.12 7.26 8.24
N HIS A 48 12.70 8.31 8.96
CA HIS A 48 11.35 8.85 8.82
C HIS A 48 11.09 9.42 7.42
N ARG A 49 12.05 10.17 6.88
CA ARG A 49 11.98 10.73 5.52
C ARG A 49 11.87 9.66 4.46
N ILE A 50 12.68 8.60 4.53
CA ILE A 50 12.66 7.48 3.58
C ILE A 50 11.33 6.73 3.69
N LEU A 51 10.87 6.46 4.90
CA LEU A 51 9.63 5.72 5.18
C LEU A 51 8.39 6.39 4.59
N VAL A 52 8.30 7.73 4.65
CA VAL A 52 7.19 8.46 3.99
C VAL A 52 7.17 8.19 2.48
N ARG A 53 8.33 8.17 1.82
CA ARG A 53 8.42 7.90 0.37
C ARG A 53 8.11 6.45 0.02
N VAL A 54 8.62 5.50 0.80
CA VAL A 54 8.31 4.08 0.66
C VAL A 54 6.81 3.84 0.80
N LYS A 55 6.15 4.49 1.78
CA LYS A 55 4.69 4.41 1.98
C LYS A 55 3.89 4.98 0.80
N GLN A 56 4.26 6.18 0.31
CA GLN A 56 3.60 6.81 -0.82
C GLN A 56 3.63 5.94 -2.08
N LEU A 57 4.80 5.37 -2.39
CA LEU A 57 4.96 4.46 -3.53
C LEU A 57 4.23 3.14 -3.30
N GLY A 58 4.33 2.56 -2.10
CA GLY A 58 3.66 1.31 -1.75
C GLY A 58 2.15 1.35 -1.97
N VAL A 59 1.48 2.44 -1.57
CA VAL A 59 0.03 2.62 -1.79
C VAL A 59 -0.31 2.66 -3.29
N GLN A 60 0.48 3.37 -4.10
CA GLN A 60 0.25 3.44 -5.54
C GLN A 60 0.42 2.08 -6.21
N LEU A 61 1.47 1.34 -5.85
CA LEU A 61 1.71 -0.02 -6.37
C LEU A 61 0.60 -0.99 -5.98
N ASP A 62 0.10 -0.90 -4.74
CA ASP A 62 -0.95 -1.79 -4.27
C ASP A 62 -2.31 -1.46 -4.89
N GLN A 63 -2.61 -0.18 -5.12
CA GLN A 63 -3.80 0.22 -5.87
C GLN A 63 -3.73 -0.28 -7.32
N ALA A 64 -2.57 -0.16 -7.97
CA ALA A 64 -2.36 -0.69 -9.32
C ALA A 64 -2.54 -2.22 -9.37
N ALA A 65 -1.96 -2.94 -8.41
CA ALA A 65 -2.12 -4.39 -8.30
C ALA A 65 -3.57 -4.81 -8.02
N ALA A 66 -4.32 -4.04 -7.24
CA ALA A 66 -5.74 -4.29 -6.98
C ALA A 66 -6.61 -4.05 -8.23
N ASN A 67 -6.32 -3.00 -9.01
CA ASN A 67 -7.02 -2.73 -10.26
C ASN A 67 -6.80 -3.85 -11.31
N ASP A 68 -5.59 -4.42 -11.37
CA ASP A 68 -5.30 -5.56 -12.26
C ASP A 68 -5.99 -6.85 -11.81
N GLN A 69 -6.19 -7.07 -10.51
CA GLN A 69 -6.94 -8.22 -10.00
C GLN A 69 -8.45 -8.10 -10.27
N ALA A 70 -8.99 -6.88 -10.28
CA ALA A 70 -10.41 -6.61 -10.53
C ALA A 70 -10.80 -6.82 -12.01
N ILE A 71 -9.82 -6.78 -12.91
CA ILE A 71 -10.03 -6.89 -14.35
C ILE A 71 -9.66 -8.31 -14.79
N GLY A 72 -10.65 -9.19 -14.84
CA GLY A 72 -10.48 -10.53 -15.40
C GLY A 72 -9.94 -10.51 -16.84
N VAL A 73 -9.50 -11.66 -17.35
CA VAL A 73 -8.79 -11.81 -18.64
C VAL A 73 -9.45 -11.04 -19.81
N VAL A 74 -10.79 -11.00 -19.87
CA VAL A 74 -11.53 -10.30 -20.94
C VAL A 74 -11.43 -8.78 -20.83
N GLY A 75 -11.50 -8.22 -19.62
CA GLY A 75 -11.34 -6.78 -19.41
C GLY A 75 -9.90 -6.33 -19.63
N ALA A 76 -8.93 -7.20 -19.34
CA ALA A 76 -7.52 -6.91 -19.53
C ALA A 76 -7.20 -6.76 -21.02
N VAL A 77 -7.80 -7.57 -21.89
CA VAL A 77 -7.62 -7.46 -23.35
C VAL A 77 -8.30 -6.20 -23.93
N LEU A 78 -9.52 -5.90 -23.49
CA LEU A 78 -10.29 -4.76 -24.01
C LEU A 78 -9.72 -3.41 -23.56
N PHE A 79 -9.27 -3.31 -22.32
CA PHE A 79 -8.74 -2.07 -21.75
C PHE A 79 -7.21 -2.05 -21.67
N TRP A 80 -6.49 -3.03 -22.24
CA TRP A 80 -5.02 -3.10 -22.21
C TRP A 80 -4.33 -1.77 -22.53
N PRO A 81 -4.65 -1.05 -23.63
CA PRO A 81 -3.95 0.20 -23.93
C PRO A 81 -4.11 1.27 -22.85
N ALA A 82 -5.25 1.31 -22.17
CA ALA A 82 -5.51 2.23 -21.08
C ALA A 82 -4.88 1.74 -19.76
N LEU A 83 -4.93 0.43 -19.49
CA LEU A 83 -4.34 -0.18 -18.30
C LEU A 83 -2.81 -0.05 -18.30
N LEU A 84 -2.19 -0.18 -19.47
CA LEU A 84 -0.75 0.04 -19.63
C LEU A 84 -0.35 1.51 -19.42
N ALA A 85 -1.29 2.44 -19.58
CA ALA A 85 -1.09 3.86 -19.28
C ALA A 85 -1.41 4.21 -17.81
N LEU A 86 -2.13 3.34 -17.07
CA LEU A 86 -2.59 3.58 -15.69
C LEU A 86 -1.87 2.73 -14.63
N GLY A 87 -1.22 1.63 -15.02
CA GLY A 87 -0.62 0.63 -14.12
C GLY A 87 0.87 0.84 -13.84
N GLY A 88 1.28 0.62 -12.59
CA GLY A 88 2.61 0.94 -12.07
C GLY A 88 3.76 0.35 -12.90
N THR A 89 4.73 1.20 -13.25
CA THR A 89 5.82 0.82 -14.14
C THR A 89 6.86 -0.02 -13.40
N LYS A 90 7.60 -0.88 -14.12
CA LYS A 90 8.79 -1.58 -13.57
C LYS A 90 9.80 -0.63 -12.93
N GLN A 91 9.78 0.65 -13.33
CA GLN A 91 10.57 1.70 -12.72
C GLN A 91 10.10 2.05 -11.30
N GLN A 92 8.78 2.10 -11.04
CA GLN A 92 8.24 2.32 -9.69
C GLN A 92 8.50 1.14 -8.75
N GLU A 93 8.40 -0.09 -9.25
CA GLU A 93 8.77 -1.30 -8.49
C GLU A 93 10.26 -1.29 -8.10
N ALA A 94 11.15 -0.92 -9.04
CA ALA A 94 12.59 -0.83 -8.81
C ALA A 94 12.95 0.30 -7.85
N GLU A 95 12.32 1.46 -7.99
CA GLU A 95 12.51 2.60 -7.08
C GLU A 95 12.02 2.27 -5.67
N TYR A 96 10.88 1.61 -5.57
CA TYR A 96 10.37 1.09 -4.30
C TYR A 96 11.35 0.08 -3.68
N ALA A 97 11.86 -0.89 -4.43
CA ALA A 97 12.85 -1.85 -3.95
C ALA A 97 14.16 -1.19 -3.47
N ARG A 98 14.61 -0.14 -4.17
CA ARG A 98 15.79 0.66 -3.78
C ARG A 98 15.56 1.41 -2.48
N LEU A 99 14.49 2.20 -2.38
CA LEU A 99 14.17 2.97 -1.18
C LEU A 99 13.93 2.07 0.03
N LYS A 100 13.33 0.91 -0.20
CA LYS A 100 13.18 -0.16 0.80
C LYS A 100 14.54 -0.64 1.32
N GLY A 101 15.49 -0.85 0.43
CA GLY A 101 16.87 -1.21 0.75
C GLY A 101 17.60 -0.14 1.56
N GLU A 102 17.44 1.13 1.19
CA GLU A 102 18.03 2.26 1.91
C GLU A 102 17.49 2.38 3.33
N TYR A 103 16.20 2.10 3.52
CA TYR A 103 15.56 2.05 4.83
C TYR A 103 16.13 0.90 5.68
N GLU A 104 16.21 -0.32 5.15
CA GLU A 104 16.78 -1.48 5.84
C GLU A 104 18.26 -1.24 6.24
N ALA A 105 19.04 -0.59 5.38
CA ALA A 105 20.42 -0.23 5.67
C ALA A 105 20.54 0.83 6.78
N ALA A 106 19.65 1.82 6.81
CA ALA A 106 19.59 2.82 7.88
C ALA A 106 19.22 2.17 9.23
N GLU A 107 18.28 1.21 9.23
CA GLU A 107 17.90 0.45 10.42
C GLU A 107 19.06 -0.42 10.92
N GLN A 108 19.76 -1.12 10.03
CA GLN A 108 20.96 -1.91 10.36
C GLN A 108 22.08 -1.05 10.96
N ALA A 109 22.27 0.17 10.46
CA ALA A 109 23.21 1.12 11.04
C ALA A 109 22.77 1.57 12.44
N ALA A 110 21.47 1.82 12.65
CA ALA A 110 20.92 2.18 13.95
C ALA A 110 21.06 1.05 15.00
N ILE A 111 20.87 -0.21 14.59
CA ILE A 111 21.08 -1.39 15.44
C ILE A 111 22.55 -1.52 15.83
N THR A 112 23.46 -1.40 14.86
CA THR A 112 24.90 -1.47 15.10
C THR A 112 25.37 -0.39 16.08
N LYS A 113 24.73 0.79 16.04
CA LYS A 113 24.99 1.92 16.93
C LYS A 113 24.16 1.93 18.22
N LYS A 114 23.31 0.93 18.43
CA LYS A 114 22.44 0.78 19.62
C LYS A 114 21.56 2.02 19.91
N CYS A 115 21.01 2.62 18.87
CA CYS A 115 20.21 3.84 18.99
C CYS A 115 18.80 3.55 19.54
N ALA A 116 18.50 3.90 20.80
CA ALA A 116 17.24 3.55 21.47
C ALA A 116 15.94 3.98 20.75
N SER A 117 15.94 5.08 19.99
CA SER A 117 14.73 5.67 19.38
C SER A 117 14.33 5.07 18.04
N VAL A 118 15.25 4.42 17.32
CA VAL A 118 15.01 3.87 15.97
C VAL A 118 14.57 2.39 16.04
N VAL A 119 14.90 1.71 17.14
CA VAL A 119 14.52 0.31 17.46
C VAL A 119 13.18 0.17 18.19
N ALA A 120 12.52 1.27 18.56
CA ALA A 120 11.28 1.27 19.34
C ALA A 120 10.02 0.96 18.51
N ALA A 121 10.11 0.95 17.16
CA ALA A 121 9.17 0.20 16.33
C ALA A 121 9.56 -1.29 16.43
N PRO A 122 8.63 -2.22 16.74
CA PRO A 122 9.00 -3.56 17.18
C PRO A 122 9.65 -4.36 16.04
N MET A 123 10.99 -4.41 16.12
CA MET A 123 11.83 -5.46 15.56
C MET A 123 11.53 -6.81 16.24
N ALA A 124 10.38 -7.41 15.94
CA ALA A 124 10.18 -8.83 16.19
C ALA A 124 10.45 -9.62 14.90
N LYS A 125 11.65 -10.22 14.90
CA LYS A 125 12.19 -11.26 14.00
C LYS A 125 12.89 -10.76 12.73
N ILE A 126 14.21 -10.67 12.81
CA ILE A 126 15.10 -10.65 11.64
C ILE A 126 15.60 -12.07 11.37
N SER A 127 15.31 -12.59 10.19
CA SER A 127 15.86 -13.83 9.65
C SER A 127 16.57 -13.50 8.34
N PRO A 128 17.81 -13.97 8.11
CA PRO A 128 18.67 -13.55 6.99
C PRO A 128 18.18 -13.97 5.60
N ASN A 129 16.97 -14.54 5.48
CA ASN A 129 16.43 -15.06 4.22
C ASN A 129 14.95 -14.69 3.97
N LYS A 130 14.46 -13.57 4.52
CA LYS A 130 13.09 -13.07 4.30
C LYS A 130 13.12 -11.57 4.00
N PRO A 131 12.42 -11.05 2.98
CA PRO A 131 12.40 -9.61 2.67
C PRO A 131 11.81 -8.80 3.83
N GLN A 132 12.50 -7.76 4.31
CA GLN A 132 12.17 -7.04 5.55
C GLN A 132 11.91 -5.55 5.35
N VAL A 133 10.89 -5.25 4.57
CA VAL A 133 9.99 -4.12 4.88
C VAL A 133 8.60 -4.67 4.68
N ASP A 134 8.00 -5.00 5.81
CA ASP A 134 6.61 -5.35 5.94
C ASP A 134 5.89 -4.05 6.30
N LEU A 135 5.50 -3.28 5.27
CA LEU A 135 4.79 -2.00 5.42
C LEU A 135 3.59 -2.13 6.38
N ASP A 136 3.00 -3.33 6.49
CA ASP A 136 1.90 -3.64 7.41
C ASP A 136 2.30 -3.49 8.90
N LYS A 137 3.59 -3.41 9.24
CA LYS A 137 4.08 -3.20 10.62
C LYS A 137 4.24 -1.73 11.01
N ASP A 138 4.39 -0.82 10.03
CA ASP A 138 4.50 0.63 10.28
C ASP A 138 3.15 1.35 10.22
N PHE A 139 2.10 0.62 9.87
CA PHE A 139 0.73 1.02 10.08
C PHE A 139 0.18 0.23 11.27
N ALA A 140 -0.80 0.81 11.95
CA ALA A 140 -1.54 0.04 12.94
C ALA A 140 -2.17 -1.18 12.26
N LYS A 141 -2.25 -2.30 13.00
CA LYS A 141 -3.02 -3.46 12.52
C LYS A 141 -4.44 -2.97 12.23
N VAL A 142 -5.04 -3.40 11.12
CA VAL A 142 -6.42 -3.00 10.79
C VAL A 142 -7.41 -3.35 11.91
N SER A 143 -7.12 -4.41 12.68
CA SER A 143 -7.90 -4.82 13.85
C SER A 143 -7.70 -3.95 15.10
N ASP A 144 -6.71 -3.06 15.12
CA ASP A 144 -6.48 -2.12 16.22
C ASP A 144 -7.41 -0.91 16.10
N VAL A 145 -8.58 -1.05 16.72
CA VAL A 145 -9.62 -0.03 16.78
C VAL A 145 -9.16 1.24 17.50
N GLN A 146 -8.18 1.14 18.41
CA GLN A 146 -7.71 2.29 19.20
C GLN A 146 -6.71 3.15 18.44
N ALA A 147 -6.11 2.61 17.39
CA ALA A 147 -5.20 3.34 16.53
C ALA A 147 -5.90 4.27 15.52
N VAL A 148 -7.22 4.15 15.34
CA VAL A 148 -7.96 5.01 14.41
C VAL A 148 -8.07 6.43 14.98
N PRO A 149 -7.48 7.45 14.34
CA PRO A 149 -7.46 8.80 14.89
C PRO A 149 -8.86 9.43 14.88
N PHE A 150 -9.07 10.46 15.69
CA PHE A 150 -10.28 11.30 15.71
C PHE A 150 -11.63 10.62 16.04
N LEU A 151 -11.70 9.28 16.13
CA LEU A 151 -12.94 8.59 16.44
C LEU A 151 -13.32 8.70 17.91
N ASN A 152 -14.61 8.93 18.17
CA ASN A 152 -15.25 8.75 19.47
C ASN A 152 -15.74 7.30 19.64
N ASP A 153 -16.42 6.99 20.76
CA ASP A 153 -16.87 5.61 21.05
C ASP A 153 -17.83 5.06 19.98
N ARG A 154 -18.78 5.88 19.53
CA ARG A 154 -19.69 5.52 18.44
C ARG A 154 -18.94 5.24 17.14
N GLY A 155 -17.89 6.03 16.85
CA GLY A 155 -17.03 5.79 15.69
C GLY A 155 -16.25 4.49 15.81
N ARG A 156 -15.70 4.19 16.99
CA ARG A 156 -15.00 2.93 17.26
C ARG A 156 -15.93 1.72 17.11
N GLU A 157 -17.18 1.81 17.57
CA GLU A 157 -18.19 0.77 17.32
C GLU A 157 -18.50 0.60 15.83
N GLY A 158 -18.65 1.71 15.10
CA GLY A 158 -18.78 1.70 13.65
C GLY A 158 -17.61 1.01 12.94
N TYR A 159 -16.39 1.29 13.38
CA TYR A 159 -15.18 0.66 12.86
C TYR A 159 -15.15 -0.84 13.15
N ARG A 160 -15.51 -1.28 14.38
CA ARG A 160 -15.65 -2.71 14.71
C ARG A 160 -16.68 -3.41 13.83
N HIS A 161 -17.81 -2.77 13.57
CA HIS A 161 -18.82 -3.33 12.69
C HIS A 161 -18.30 -3.45 11.25
N TRP A 162 -17.58 -2.45 10.77
CA TRP A 162 -16.94 -2.46 9.45
C TRP A 162 -15.90 -3.57 9.30
N LEU A 163 -15.10 -3.85 10.34
CA LEU A 163 -14.13 -4.94 10.33
C LEU A 163 -14.77 -6.30 10.02
N ASN A 164 -16.01 -6.53 10.45
CA ASN A 164 -16.75 -7.77 10.22
C ASN A 164 -17.43 -7.87 8.84
N GLN A 165 -17.36 -6.81 8.01
CA GLN A 165 -17.94 -6.85 6.67
C GLN A 165 -17.03 -7.60 5.69
N LYS A 166 -17.62 -8.18 4.64
CA LYS A 166 -16.86 -8.83 3.56
C LYS A 166 -16.25 -7.77 2.61
N PRO A 167 -14.99 -7.97 2.14
CA PRO A 167 -14.43 -7.19 1.04
C PRO A 167 -15.29 -7.24 -0.24
N PRO A 168 -15.23 -6.21 -1.10
CA PRO A 168 -14.42 -5.00 -0.95
C PRO A 168 -15.07 -4.01 0.04
N LYS A 169 -14.28 -3.33 0.86
CA LYS A 169 -14.78 -2.40 1.89
C LYS A 169 -13.80 -1.27 2.18
N ALA A 170 -14.32 -0.11 2.59
CA ALA A 170 -13.50 1.06 2.90
C ALA A 170 -14.02 1.82 4.13
N PHE A 171 -13.09 2.34 4.91
CA PHE A 171 -13.36 3.19 6.06
C PHE A 171 -12.60 4.51 5.93
N VAL A 172 -13.33 5.62 5.99
CA VAL A 172 -12.81 6.97 5.84
C VAL A 172 -13.21 7.83 7.02
N LEU A 173 -12.40 8.84 7.34
CA LEU A 173 -12.70 9.79 8.40
C LEU A 173 -12.11 11.17 8.15
N ALA A 174 -12.62 12.15 8.90
CA ALA A 174 -12.18 13.53 8.89
C ALA A 174 -11.63 13.95 10.28
N PRO A 175 -10.82 15.02 10.35
CA PRO A 175 -10.23 15.50 11.61
C PRO A 175 -11.26 15.89 12.69
N ASN A 176 -12.50 16.23 12.30
CA ASN A 176 -13.58 16.56 13.23
C ASN A 176 -14.28 15.33 13.82
N GLY A 177 -13.80 14.12 13.56
CA GLY A 177 -14.38 12.86 14.03
C GLY A 177 -15.53 12.32 13.19
N THR A 178 -15.88 12.98 12.09
CA THR A 178 -16.84 12.44 11.10
C THR A 178 -16.21 11.26 10.38
N TRP A 179 -16.97 10.17 10.22
CA TRP A 179 -16.51 8.97 9.51
C TRP A 179 -17.61 8.40 8.61
N ASN A 180 -17.20 7.63 7.61
CA ASN A 180 -18.10 6.80 6.80
C ASN A 180 -17.46 5.44 6.54
N ALA A 181 -18.31 4.41 6.44
CA ALA A 181 -17.90 3.05 6.14
C ALA A 181 -18.82 2.51 5.04
N THR A 182 -18.23 1.88 4.03
CA THR A 182 -18.97 1.21 2.96
C THR A 182 -18.34 -0.15 2.68
N TRP A 183 -19.13 -1.05 2.10
CA TRP A 183 -18.73 -2.39 1.73
C TRP A 183 -19.56 -2.89 0.55
N GLY A 184 -19.07 -3.95 -0.08
CA GLY A 184 -19.67 -4.56 -1.26
C GLY A 184 -19.54 -3.70 -2.53
N LEU A 185 -19.75 -4.34 -3.67
CA LEU A 185 -20.01 -3.65 -4.92
C LEU A 185 -21.51 -3.39 -5.04
N THR A 186 -21.87 -2.19 -5.45
CA THR A 186 -23.26 -1.83 -5.73
C THR A 186 -23.46 -1.77 -7.24
N THR A 187 -24.62 -2.21 -7.72
CA THR A 187 -25.06 -1.89 -9.09
C THR A 187 -25.28 -0.38 -9.11
N GLY A 188 -24.36 0.39 -9.71
CA GLY A 188 -24.36 1.85 -9.64
C GLY A 188 -25.77 2.42 -9.85
N SER A 189 -26.22 3.25 -8.90
CA SER A 189 -27.52 3.91 -8.97
C SER A 189 -27.33 5.38 -8.63
N GLY A 190 -27.73 6.26 -9.55
CA GLY A 190 -27.48 7.70 -9.46
C GLY A 190 -25.99 8.06 -9.58
N ASP A 191 -25.58 9.11 -8.86
CA ASP A 191 -24.23 9.69 -8.91
C ASP A 191 -23.21 8.96 -7.99
N GLU A 192 -23.57 7.79 -7.47
CA GLU A 192 -22.77 7.10 -6.46
C GLU A 192 -21.90 5.98 -7.06
N SER A 193 -20.61 6.00 -6.74
CA SER A 193 -19.66 5.02 -7.26
C SER A 193 -19.97 3.59 -6.79
N PRO A 194 -19.89 2.58 -7.68
CA PRO A 194 -19.92 1.15 -7.35
C PRO A 194 -18.81 0.69 -6.39
N ASP A 195 -17.68 1.40 -6.36
CA ASP A 195 -16.52 1.05 -5.54
C ASP A 195 -16.64 1.62 -4.12
N PRO A 196 -16.33 0.85 -3.08
CA PRO A 196 -16.57 1.26 -1.70
C PRO A 196 -15.72 2.47 -1.31
N LEU A 197 -14.46 2.58 -1.73
CA LEU A 197 -13.60 3.70 -1.36
C LEU A 197 -14.11 5.06 -1.85
N PRO A 198 -14.28 5.31 -3.17
CA PRO A 198 -14.82 6.58 -3.65
C PRO A 198 -16.23 6.84 -3.13
N ARG A 199 -17.05 5.79 -2.94
CA ARG A 199 -18.37 5.92 -2.30
C ARG A 199 -18.28 6.41 -0.86
N ALA A 200 -17.38 5.83 -0.06
CA ALA A 200 -17.19 6.23 1.33
C ALA A 200 -16.67 7.68 1.43
N MET A 201 -15.71 8.05 0.58
CA MET A 201 -15.18 9.42 0.51
C MET A 201 -16.30 10.42 0.18
N ALA A 202 -17.05 10.19 -0.89
CA ALA A 202 -18.14 11.09 -1.29
C ALA A 202 -19.21 11.25 -0.19
N ARG A 203 -19.55 10.18 0.54
CA ARG A 203 -20.47 10.23 1.69
C ARG A 203 -19.89 10.96 2.91
N CYS A 204 -18.57 10.92 3.08
CA CYS A 204 -17.88 11.65 4.14
C CYS A 204 -17.83 13.15 3.83
N GLU A 205 -17.43 13.52 2.61
CA GLU A 205 -17.24 14.90 2.16
C GLU A 205 -18.55 15.72 2.19
N LYS A 206 -19.70 15.06 1.99
CA LYS A 206 -21.02 15.68 2.19
C LYS A 206 -21.27 16.17 3.63
N ARG A 207 -20.50 15.71 4.62
CA ARG A 207 -20.70 15.97 6.05
C ARG A 207 -19.52 16.67 6.72
N ALA A 208 -18.31 16.52 6.19
CA ALA A 208 -17.09 17.09 6.75
C ALA A 208 -16.05 17.38 5.67
N GLN A 209 -15.22 18.39 5.90
CA GLN A 209 -14.07 18.68 5.04
C GLN A 209 -12.84 17.89 5.50
N GLY A 210 -11.96 17.55 4.55
CA GLY A 210 -10.69 16.86 4.85
C GLY A 210 -10.84 15.36 5.12
N CYS A 211 -11.83 14.71 4.53
CA CYS A 211 -11.98 13.26 4.62
C CYS A 211 -10.79 12.55 3.97
N LYS A 212 -10.17 11.60 4.69
CA LYS A 212 -9.08 10.76 4.23
C LYS A 212 -9.43 9.28 4.45
N ALA A 213 -8.91 8.42 3.60
CA ALA A 213 -9.01 6.97 3.79
C ALA A 213 -8.11 6.51 4.94
N TYR A 214 -8.66 5.73 5.85
CA TYR A 214 -7.88 5.10 6.91
C TYR A 214 -7.60 3.64 6.61
N ALA A 215 -8.61 2.89 6.19
CA ALA A 215 -8.45 1.49 5.87
C ALA A 215 -9.26 1.08 4.64
N VAL A 216 -8.68 0.18 3.85
CA VAL A 216 -9.30 -0.46 2.68
C VAL A 216 -9.08 -1.96 2.86
N ASP A 217 -10.18 -2.71 2.83
CA ASP A 217 -10.24 -4.14 3.12
C ASP A 217 -9.61 -4.52 4.46
N GLU A 218 -8.46 -5.17 4.43
CA GLU A 218 -7.74 -5.64 5.61
C GLU A 218 -6.47 -4.83 5.90
N ARG A 219 -6.33 -3.66 5.27
CA ARG A 219 -5.13 -2.84 5.36
C ARG A 219 -5.43 -1.41 5.78
N VAL A 220 -4.59 -0.88 6.67
CA VAL A 220 -4.53 0.56 6.97
C VAL A 220 -3.70 1.27 5.90
N VAL A 221 -4.27 2.32 5.30
CA VAL A 221 -3.66 3.18 4.26
C VAL A 221 -3.42 4.61 4.75
N TRP A 222 -3.60 4.82 6.06
CA TRP A 222 -3.56 6.14 6.68
C TRP A 222 -2.17 6.78 6.66
N VAL A 223 -2.07 7.97 6.08
CA VAL A 223 -0.90 8.85 6.17
C VAL A 223 -1.28 10.08 7.00
N PRO A 224 -0.64 10.29 8.18
CA PRO A 224 -0.90 11.45 9.04
C PRO A 224 -0.87 12.77 8.26
#